data_AF-A0A268JA58-F1
#
_entry.id   AF-A0A268JA58-F1
#
_cell.length_a   1.000
_cell.length_b   1.000
_cell.length_c   1.000
_cell.angle_alpha   90.00
_cell.angle_beta   90.00
_cell.angle_gamma   90.00
#
_symmetry.space_group_name_H-M   'P 1'
#
loop_
_entity.id
_entity.type
_entity.pdbx_description
1 polymer ?
#
loop_
_entity_poly.entity_id
_entity_poly.type
_entity_poly.pdbx_seq_one_letter_code
_entity_poly.pdbx_strand_id
1 'polypeptide(L)' 'MSRKGNCLDNSPMENFFGLLKQEMYYGEALCSYEELKKRIEEYINYYNNKRIKQKLAGMSPVQYRFHTSQL' A
#
# COMPACT_ATOMS: atom_id res chain seq x y z
N MET A 1 18.04 14.36 0.95
CA MET A 1 17.75 13.62 -0.30
C MET A 1 17.94 14.57 -1.48
N SER A 2 19.04 14.46 -2.24
CA SER A 2 19.38 15.38 -3.35
C SER A 2 19.79 14.59 -4.59
N ARG A 3 18.82 13.89 -5.18
CA ARG A 3 18.91 13.39 -6.56
C ARG A 3 17.64 13.85 -7.27
N LYS A 4 17.78 14.26 -8.53
CA LYS A 4 16.65 14.66 -9.38
C LYS A 4 15.66 13.49 -9.40
N GLY A 5 14.44 13.70 -8.90
CA GLY A 5 13.45 12.63 -8.74
C GLY A 5 13.09 12.00 -10.07
N ASN A 6 13.15 10.68 -10.16
CA ASN A 6 12.61 9.93 -11.29
C ASN A 6 11.12 9.66 -11.01
N CYS A 7 10.24 9.93 -11.98
CA CYS A 7 8.80 9.71 -11.83
C CYS A 7 8.45 8.24 -11.56
N LEU A 8 9.30 7.31 -12.00
CA LEU A 8 9.12 5.88 -11.83
C LEU A 8 9.23 5.42 -10.36
N ASP A 9 10.03 6.11 -9.54
CA ASP A 9 10.18 5.76 -8.12
C ASP A 9 9.05 6.36 -7.27
N ASN A 10 8.58 7.55 -7.66
CA ASN A 10 7.58 8.29 -6.92
C ASN A 10 6.14 7.83 -7.24
N SER A 11 5.85 7.52 -8.50
CA SER A 11 4.49 7.17 -8.94
C SER A 11 3.88 5.96 -8.22
N PRO A 12 4.61 4.85 -7.96
CA PRO A 12 4.07 3.73 -7.19
C PRO A 12 3.73 4.09 -5.75
N MET A 13 4.55 4.93 -5.11
CA MET A 13 4.32 5.38 -3.74
C MET A 13 3.16 6.38 -3.66
N GLU A 14 3.05 7.30 -4.60
CA GLU A 14 1.91 8.20 -4.72
C GLU A 14 0.60 7.43 -4.89
N ASN A 15 0.60 6.39 -5.74
CA ASN A 15 -0.56 5.52 -5.91
C ASN A 15 -0.94 4.82 -4.59
N PHE A 16 0.04 4.27 -3.88
CA PHE A 16 -0.19 3.65 -2.58
C PHE A 16 -0.83 4.61 -1.58
N PHE A 17 -0.28 5.82 -1.43
CA PHE A 17 -0.83 6.81 -0.50
C PHE A 17 -2.22 7.32 -0.91
N GLY A 18 -2.50 7.41 -2.21
CA GLY A 18 -3.85 7.71 -2.72
C GLY A 18 -4.86 6.65 -2.30
N LEU A 19 -4.53 5.37 -2.50
CA LEU A 19 -5.38 4.25 -2.09
C LEU A 19 -5.58 4.19 -0.58
N LEU A 20 -4.49 4.37 0.20
CA LEU A 20 -4.54 4.37 1.66
C LEU A 20 -5.52 5.42 2.16
N LYS A 21 -5.42 6.66 1.66
CA LYS A 21 -6.32 7.74 2.09
C LYS A 21 -7.76 7.48 1.66
N GLN A 22 -7.98 7.02 0.43
CA GLN A 22 -9.32 6.77 -0.08
C GLN A 22 -10.02 5.62 0.67
N GLU A 23 -9.30 4.53 0.93
CA GLU A 23 -9.86 3.32 1.55
C GLU A 23 -9.96 3.43 3.08
N MET A 24 -9.10 4.24 3.74
CA MET A 24 -9.11 4.38 5.21
C MET A 24 -9.83 5.61 5.75
N TYR A 25 -9.79 6.76 5.05
CA TYR A 25 -10.30 8.02 5.61
C TYR A 25 -11.68 8.41 5.09
N TYR A 26 -12.08 7.94 3.92
CA TYR A 26 -13.30 8.44 3.29
C TYR A 26 -14.55 7.99 4.07
N GLY A 27 -15.20 8.93 4.77
CA GLY A 27 -16.41 8.69 5.56
C GLY A 27 -16.16 8.33 7.04
N GLU A 28 -14.92 8.35 7.51
CA GLU A 28 -14.57 8.00 8.90
C GLU A 28 -14.48 9.24 9.82
N ALA A 29 -14.86 9.05 11.08
CA ALA A 29 -14.70 10.09 12.11
C ALA A 29 -13.23 10.31 12.46
N LEU A 30 -12.90 11.50 12.97
CA LEU A 30 -11.56 11.79 13.49
C LEU A 30 -11.23 10.80 14.62
N CYS A 31 -10.04 10.18 14.54
CA CYS A 31 -9.56 9.23 15.54
C CYS A 31 -8.32 9.76 16.27
N SER A 32 -8.00 9.16 17.41
CA SER A 32 -6.78 9.48 18.16
C SER A 32 -5.54 9.10 17.35
N TYR A 33 -4.39 9.68 17.70
CA TYR A 33 -3.11 9.32 17.06
C TYR A 33 -2.81 7.83 17.14
N GLU A 34 -3.02 7.20 18.31
CA GLU A 34 -2.75 5.77 18.49
C GLU A 34 -3.68 4.89 17.66
N GLU A 35 -4.94 5.26 17.55
CA GLU A 35 -5.89 4.55 16.70
C GLU A 35 -5.54 4.72 15.22
N LEU A 36 -5.19 5.94 14.80
CA LEU A 36 -4.73 6.20 13.44
C LEU A 36 -3.50 5.35 13.09
N LYS A 37 -2.50 5.33 13.99
CA LYS A 37 -1.29 4.53 13.83
C LYS A 37 -1.62 3.05 13.65
N LYS A 38 -2.47 2.50 14.53
CA LYS A 38 -2.92 1.11 14.45
C LYS A 38 -3.62 0.82 13.12
N ARG A 39 -4.56 1.68 12.70
CA ARG A 39 -5.27 1.51 11.41
C ARG A 39 -4.30 1.52 10.22
N ILE A 40 -3.27 2.38 10.25
CA ILE A 40 -2.24 2.43 9.19
C ILE A 40 -1.43 1.13 9.16
N GLU A 41 -0.98 0.63 10.31
CA GLU A 41 -0.25 -0.64 10.42
C GLU A 41 -1.08 -1.83 9.90
N GLU A 42 -2.35 -1.89 10.27
CA GLU A 42 -3.30 -2.91 9.80
C GLU A 42 -3.52 -2.83 8.28
N TYR A 43 -3.69 -1.61 7.75
CA TYR A 43 -3.85 -1.40 6.32
C TYR A 43 -2.62 -1.82 5.53
N ILE A 44 -1.41 -1.47 5.99
CA ILE A 44 -0.15 -1.89 5.36
C ILE A 44 -0.05 -3.41 5.33
N ASN A 45 -0.38 -4.09 6.43
CA ASN A 45 -0.37 -5.54 6.49
C ASN A 45 -1.39 -6.16 5.51
N TYR A 46 -2.62 -5.63 5.47
CA TYR A 46 -3.63 -6.04 4.50
C TYR A 46 -3.14 -5.84 3.06
N TYR A 47 -2.65 -4.65 2.74
CA TYR A 47 -2.19 -4.28 1.40
C TYR A 47 -1.10 -5.22 0.90
N ASN A 48 -0.12 -5.54 1.75
CA ASN A 48 1.03 -6.36 1.37
C ASN A 48 0.71 -7.85 1.31
N ASN A 49 -0.06 -8.37 2.27
CA ASN A 49 -0.21 -9.80 2.46
C ASN A 49 -1.53 -10.37 1.95
N LYS A 50 -2.60 -9.56 1.92
CA LYS A 50 -3.99 -10.04 1.67
C LYS A 50 -4.66 -9.42 0.45
N ARG A 51 -4.24 -8.24 0.00
CA ARG A 51 -4.88 -7.52 -1.10
C ARG A 51 -4.76 -8.28 -2.42
N ILE A 52 -5.90 -8.71 -2.95
CA ILE A 52 -5.97 -9.36 -4.27
C ILE A 52 -5.79 -8.30 -5.36
N LYS A 53 -4.82 -8.52 -6.26
CA LYS A 53 -4.64 -7.69 -7.45
C LYS A 53 -4.81 -8.52 -8.71
N GLN A 54 -5.80 -8.19 -9.53
CA GLN A 54 -6.04 -8.87 -10.82
C GLN A 54 -4.82 -8.81 -11.74
N LYS A 55 -4.12 -7.66 -11.78
CA LYS A 55 -2.86 -7.48 -12.53
C LYS A 55 -1.73 -8.41 -12.06
N LEU A 56 -1.82 -8.95 -10.84
CA LEU A 56 -0.87 -9.89 -10.26
C LEU A 56 -1.45 -11.32 -10.25
N ALA A 57 -2.32 -11.66 -11.20
CA ALA A 57 -3.01 -12.97 -11.25
C ALA A 57 -3.75 -13.32 -9.96
N GLY A 58 -4.28 -12.32 -9.25
CA GLY A 58 -4.98 -12.51 -7.98
C GLY A 58 -4.08 -12.62 -6.75
N MET A 59 -2.75 -12.54 -6.91
CA MET A 59 -1.80 -12.57 -5.79
C MET A 59 -1.76 -11.25 -5.03
N SER A 60 -1.38 -11.33 -3.75
CA SER A 60 -0.93 -10.18 -2.98
C SER A 60 0.46 -9.71 -3.42
N PRO A 61 0.84 -8.45 -3.15
CA PRO A 61 2.16 -7.94 -3.49
C PRO A 61 3.31 -8.84 -2.99
N VAL A 62 3.21 -9.36 -1.77
CA VAL A 62 4.20 -10.26 -1.19
C VAL A 62 4.21 -11.61 -1.90
N GLN A 63 3.04 -12.20 -2.17
CA GLN A 63 2.94 -13.45 -2.92
C GLN A 63 3.56 -13.32 -4.32
N TYR A 64 3.25 -12.24 -5.03
CA TYR A 64 3.80 -11.96 -6.35
C TYR A 64 5.33 -11.82 -6.31
N ARG A 65 5.87 -11.15 -5.29
CA ARG A 65 7.32 -11.03 -5.09
C ARG A 65 7.97 -12.39 -4.88
N PHE A 66 7.39 -13.27 -4.06
CA PHE A 66 7.93 -14.61 -3.86
C PHE A 66 7.85 -15.46 -5.13
N HIS A 67 6.73 -15.41 -5.86
CA HIS A 67 6.55 -16.14 -7.11
C HIS A 67 7.56 -15.73 -8.18
N THR A 68 7.75 -14.42 -8.37
CA THR A 68 8.70 -13.87 -9.36
C THR A 68 10.15 -14.03 -8.97
N SER A 69 10.48 -14.18 -7.68
CA SER A 69 11.86 -14.42 -7.23
C SER A 69 12.30 -15.88 -7.35
N GLN A 70 11.38 -16.79 -7.69
CA GLN A 70 11.67 -18.21 -7.94
C GLN A 70 11.81 -18.56 -9.43
N LEU A 71 11.64 -17.56 -10.31
CA LEU A 71 11.89 -17.63 -11.75
C LEU A 71 13.25 -16.99 -12.07
#